data_AF-A0A0T7G2V3-F1
#
_entry.id   AF-A0A0T7G2V3-F1
#
_cell.length_a   1.000
_cell.length_b   1.000
_cell.length_c   1.000
_cell.angle_alpha   90.00
_cell.angle_beta   90.00
_cell.angle_gamma   90.00
#
_symmetry.space_group_name_H-M   'P 1'
#
loop_
_entity.id
_entity.type
_entity.pdbx_description
1 polymer ?
#
loop_
_entity_poly.entity_id
_entity_poly.type
_entity_poly.pdbx_seq_one_letter_code
_entity_poly.pdbx_strand_id
1 'polypeptide(L)'
;MIGIVLVSHGGFADALLREINHIVGPDLQNITAVGIGPEDDMNARRGDILKAAASVDTGSGVLVLTDLFGGTPSNLALSLSPDVKCEVIGGVNLPMLIRAVGKRAELGLLELAEDASEAGRKYIAVASKVLARESSPKRNSLTQAALVAKSLRHQIENQLGALRAYTPNDPVRLAEHKRLVAFLHKLLAQLTLIEAHVAAALMGDTDEPLIRADAALKDLRAEVSLWWKDNSKDMVNWCVRFPVIGGTIGMLNAFGADPLLATGAAIAALGGPELYKVLKDKSDK
;
A
#
# COMPACT_ATOMS: atom_id res chain seq x y z
N MET A 1 -25.63 10.17 -13.91
CA MET A 1 -24.57 9.12 -13.90
C MET A 1 -23.79 9.24 -15.20
N ILE A 2 -22.47 9.05 -15.19
CA ILE A 2 -21.68 9.14 -16.42
C ILE A 2 -22.02 7.95 -17.34
N GLY A 3 -22.36 8.24 -18.60
CA GLY A 3 -22.59 7.22 -19.63
C GLY A 3 -21.27 6.65 -20.16
N ILE A 4 -21.27 5.42 -20.65
CA ILE A 4 -20.06 4.79 -21.21
C ILE A 4 -20.32 4.35 -22.66
N VAL A 5 -19.41 4.68 -23.57
CA VAL A 5 -19.45 4.18 -24.95
C VAL A 5 -18.13 3.48 -25.25
N LEU A 6 -18.22 2.20 -25.65
CA LEU A 6 -17.07 1.45 -26.15
C LEU A 6 -17.00 1.60 -27.67
N VAL A 7 -15.83 1.98 -28.21
CA VAL A 7 -15.64 2.10 -29.67
C VAL A 7 -14.38 1.35 -30.08
N SER A 8 -14.49 0.41 -31.03
CA SER A 8 -13.33 -0.36 -31.46
C SER A 8 -13.40 -0.72 -32.93
N HIS A 9 -12.30 -1.27 -33.46
CA HIS A 9 -12.35 -2.02 -34.69
C HIS A 9 -13.13 -3.33 -34.50
N GLY A 10 -13.89 -3.73 -35.52
CA GLY A 10 -14.64 -4.98 -35.54
C GLY A 10 -15.52 -5.17 -34.28
N GLY A 11 -15.58 -6.41 -33.78
CA GLY A 11 -16.43 -6.78 -32.64
C GLY A 11 -15.79 -6.71 -31.26
N PHE A 12 -14.67 -6.01 -31.08
CA PHE A 12 -13.95 -5.98 -29.80
C PHE A 12 -14.73 -5.24 -28.70
N ALA A 13 -15.35 -4.11 -29.02
CA ALA A 13 -16.20 -3.33 -28.12
C ALA A 13 -17.43 -4.15 -27.66
N ASP A 14 -18.08 -4.86 -28.58
CA ASP A 14 -19.19 -5.75 -28.25
C ASP A 14 -18.76 -6.91 -27.34
N ALA A 15 -17.56 -7.46 -27.57
CA ALA A 15 -17.02 -8.49 -26.70
C ALA A 15 -16.80 -7.97 -25.28
N LEU A 16 -16.14 -6.81 -25.12
CA LEU A 16 -15.95 -6.18 -23.82
C LEU A 16 -17.27 -5.86 -23.12
N LEU A 17 -18.29 -5.40 -23.86
CA LEU A 17 -19.61 -5.14 -23.32
C LEU A 17 -20.28 -6.42 -22.79
N ARG A 18 -20.14 -7.54 -23.51
CA ARG A 18 -20.65 -8.84 -23.03
C ARG A 18 -19.92 -9.30 -21.78
N GLU A 19 -18.59 -9.21 -21.76
CA GLU A 19 -17.78 -9.65 -20.62
C GLU A 19 -18.06 -8.82 -19.36
N ILE A 20 -18.21 -7.50 -19.47
CA ILE A 20 -18.51 -6.68 -18.29
C ILE A 20 -19.90 -6.96 -17.72
N ASN A 21 -20.90 -7.20 -18.57
CA ASN A 21 -22.23 -7.63 -18.13
C ASN A 21 -22.16 -9.00 -17.43
N HIS A 22 -21.31 -9.91 -17.89
CA HIS A 22 -21.12 -11.18 -17.21
C HIS A 22 -20.49 -11.03 -15.82
N ILE A 23 -19.53 -10.11 -15.67
CA ILE A 23 -18.78 -9.91 -14.42
C ILE A 23 -19.58 -9.11 -13.38
N VAL A 24 -20.18 -7.99 -13.77
CA VAL A 24 -20.83 -7.05 -12.84
C VAL A 24 -22.29 -7.41 -12.61
N GLY A 25 -22.95 -7.99 -13.61
CA GLY A 25 -24.34 -8.38 -13.57
C GLY A 25 -25.06 -8.07 -14.89
N PRO A 26 -26.08 -8.87 -15.24
CA PRO A 26 -26.85 -8.64 -16.46
C PRO A 26 -27.54 -7.26 -16.44
N ASP A 27 -27.75 -6.69 -17.61
CA ASP A 27 -28.49 -5.44 -17.84
C ASP A 27 -27.83 -4.15 -17.30
N LEU A 28 -26.51 -4.02 -17.44
CA LEU A 28 -25.84 -2.74 -17.17
C LEU A 28 -26.46 -1.61 -18.02
N GLN A 29 -27.02 -0.62 -17.33
CA GLN A 29 -27.63 0.54 -17.97
C GLN A 29 -26.58 1.59 -18.36
N ASN A 30 -26.94 2.46 -19.31
CA ASN A 30 -26.13 3.61 -19.75
C ASN A 30 -24.70 3.23 -20.18
N ILE A 31 -24.58 2.07 -20.83
CA ILE A 31 -23.36 1.62 -21.50
C ILE A 31 -23.74 0.98 -22.83
N THR A 32 -22.97 1.28 -23.87
CA THR A 32 -23.19 0.70 -25.21
C THR A 32 -21.87 0.55 -25.97
N ALA A 33 -21.90 -0.14 -27.10
CA ALA A 33 -20.74 -0.41 -27.95
C ALA A 33 -21.01 -0.01 -29.41
N VAL A 34 -19.96 0.44 -30.10
CA VAL A 34 -19.95 0.75 -31.53
C VAL A 34 -18.72 0.11 -32.17
N GLY A 35 -18.95 -0.82 -33.09
CA GLY A 35 -17.89 -1.43 -33.90
C GLY A 35 -17.65 -0.67 -35.20
N ILE A 36 -16.39 -0.56 -35.60
CA ILE A 36 -15.95 0.05 -36.87
C ILE A 36 -15.27 -1.01 -37.72
N GLY A 37 -15.88 -1.31 -38.86
CA GLY A 37 -15.37 -2.20 -39.89
C GLY A 37 -14.42 -1.49 -40.87
N PRO A 38 -13.64 -2.25 -41.64
CA PRO A 38 -12.66 -1.70 -42.59
C PRO A 38 -13.30 -0.96 -43.77
N GLU A 39 -14.50 -1.37 -44.19
CA GLU A 39 -15.23 -0.81 -45.34
C GLU A 39 -16.32 0.20 -44.93
N ASP A 40 -16.37 0.59 -43.65
CA ASP A 40 -17.40 1.49 -43.16
C ASP A 40 -17.17 2.93 -43.63
N ASP A 41 -18.28 3.66 -43.83
CA ASP A 41 -18.21 5.11 -44.03
C ASP A 41 -17.94 5.82 -42.69
N MET A 42 -16.87 6.62 -42.67
CA MET A 42 -16.40 7.28 -41.44
C MET A 42 -17.39 8.34 -40.91
N ASN A 43 -18.12 9.02 -41.80
CA ASN A 43 -19.10 10.02 -41.38
C ASN A 43 -20.34 9.34 -40.77
N ALA A 44 -20.79 8.24 -41.37
CA ALA A 44 -21.86 7.42 -40.83
C ALA A 44 -21.49 6.88 -39.45
N ARG A 45 -20.26 6.35 -39.28
CA ARG A 45 -19.78 5.86 -37.98
C ARG A 45 -19.61 6.95 -36.94
N ARG A 46 -19.15 8.14 -37.32
CA ARG A 46 -19.19 9.31 -36.42
C ARG A 46 -20.61 9.57 -35.92
N GLY A 47 -21.59 9.52 -36.83
CA GLY A 47 -23.01 9.66 -36.50
C GLY A 47 -23.52 8.57 -35.55
N ASP A 48 -23.09 7.33 -35.72
CA ASP A 48 -23.46 6.23 -34.83
C ASP A 48 -22.87 6.43 -33.42
N ILE A 49 -21.63 6.89 -33.30
CA ILE A 49 -21.02 7.16 -32.00
C ILE A 49 -21.73 8.35 -31.31
N LEU A 50 -22.13 9.39 -32.05
CA LEU A 50 -22.93 10.50 -31.51
C LEU A 50 -24.27 10.00 -30.95
N LYS A 51 -24.99 9.15 -31.70
CA LYS A 51 -26.26 8.56 -31.24
C LYS A 51 -26.05 7.69 -30.01
N ALA A 52 -24.99 6.88 -29.99
CA ALA A 52 -24.61 6.06 -28.85
C ALA A 52 -24.35 6.92 -27.61
N ALA A 53 -23.55 7.97 -27.73
CA ALA A 53 -23.26 8.91 -26.65
C ALA A 53 -24.54 9.59 -26.12
N ALA A 54 -25.40 10.08 -27.01
CA ALA A 54 -26.69 10.67 -26.63
C ALA A 54 -27.61 9.67 -25.90
N SER A 55 -27.58 8.38 -26.28
CA SER A 55 -28.42 7.35 -25.66
C SER A 55 -28.00 6.98 -24.23
N VAL A 56 -26.73 7.19 -23.88
CA VAL A 56 -26.20 6.84 -22.56
C VAL A 56 -25.99 8.04 -21.64
N ASP A 57 -25.97 9.27 -22.19
CA ASP A 57 -25.80 10.49 -21.40
C ASP A 57 -27.05 10.78 -20.56
N THR A 58 -26.86 10.88 -19.24
CA THR A 58 -27.93 11.26 -18.29
C THR A 58 -27.67 12.64 -17.67
N GLY A 59 -26.87 13.48 -18.34
CA GLY A 59 -26.53 14.84 -17.94
C GLY A 59 -25.21 14.97 -17.17
N SER A 60 -24.50 13.86 -16.93
CA SER A 60 -23.18 13.86 -16.28
C SER A 60 -22.02 13.77 -17.28
N GLY A 61 -22.31 13.66 -18.59
CA GLY A 61 -21.33 13.46 -19.65
C GLY A 61 -21.05 11.98 -19.93
N VAL A 62 -20.17 11.74 -20.91
CA VAL A 62 -19.92 10.41 -21.48
C VAL A 62 -18.42 10.08 -21.45
N LEU A 63 -18.06 8.92 -20.92
CA LEU A 63 -16.73 8.36 -21.05
C LEU A 63 -16.67 7.44 -22.28
N VAL A 64 -15.85 7.80 -23.26
CA VAL A 64 -15.63 7.00 -24.47
C VAL A 64 -14.35 6.20 -24.32
N LEU A 65 -14.44 4.88 -24.42
CA LEU A 65 -13.31 3.95 -24.28
C LEU A 65 -13.03 3.30 -25.62
N THR A 66 -11.78 3.43 -26.10
CA THR A 66 -11.36 2.93 -27.41
C THR A 66 -10.26 1.88 -27.32
N ASP A 67 -10.18 1.03 -28.32
CA ASP A 67 -9.23 -0.08 -28.39
C ASP A 67 -7.76 0.38 -28.48
N LEU A 68 -7.47 1.30 -29.39
CA LEU A 68 -6.13 1.79 -29.67
C LEU A 68 -6.14 3.30 -29.84
N PHE A 69 -5.36 4.00 -29.01
CA PHE A 69 -5.18 5.44 -29.16
C PHE A 69 -4.50 5.78 -30.49
N GLY A 70 -5.01 6.80 -31.19
CA GLY A 70 -4.53 7.19 -32.52
C GLY A 70 -5.08 6.35 -33.68
N GLY A 71 -5.85 5.29 -33.41
CA GLY A 71 -6.60 4.55 -34.42
C GLY A 71 -7.88 5.28 -34.86
N THR A 72 -8.53 4.77 -35.91
CA THR A 72 -9.79 5.32 -36.44
C THR A 72 -10.89 5.47 -35.37
N PRO A 73 -11.17 4.47 -34.49
CA PRO A 73 -12.08 4.61 -33.37
C PRO A 73 -11.75 5.80 -32.46
N SER A 74 -10.49 5.93 -32.05
CA SER A 74 -10.01 7.02 -31.18
C SER A 74 -10.16 8.38 -31.85
N ASN A 75 -9.82 8.51 -33.13
CA ASN A 75 -9.89 9.78 -33.85
C ASN A 75 -11.34 10.23 -34.05
N LEU A 76 -12.24 9.30 -34.36
CA LEU A 76 -13.66 9.59 -34.46
C LEU A 76 -14.26 9.97 -33.10
N ALA A 77 -13.89 9.25 -32.02
CA ALA A 77 -14.31 9.58 -30.66
C ALA A 77 -13.84 10.98 -30.22
N LEU A 78 -12.59 11.36 -30.51
CA LEU A 78 -12.05 12.69 -30.19
C LEU A 78 -12.78 13.81 -30.95
N SER A 79 -13.25 13.53 -32.18
CA SER A 79 -14.02 14.49 -32.97
C SER A 79 -15.41 14.84 -32.41
N LEU A 80 -15.86 14.17 -31.33
CA LEU A 80 -17.16 14.38 -30.69
C LEU A 80 -17.14 15.49 -29.65
N SER A 81 -15.95 15.86 -29.15
CA SER A 81 -15.79 16.83 -28.07
C SER A 81 -16.50 18.19 -28.30
N PRO A 82 -16.62 18.72 -29.54
CA PRO A 82 -17.42 19.92 -29.79
C PRO A 82 -18.93 19.74 -29.59
N ASP A 83 -19.44 18.52 -29.77
CA ASP A 83 -20.86 18.20 -29.83
C ASP A 83 -21.38 17.56 -28.52
N VAL A 84 -20.49 16.91 -27.75
CA VAL A 84 -20.82 16.13 -26.56
C VAL A 84 -19.82 16.41 -25.44
N LYS A 85 -20.32 16.57 -24.20
CA LYS A 85 -19.46 16.58 -23.01
C LYS A 85 -18.90 15.17 -22.77
N CYS A 86 -17.75 14.89 -23.37
CA CYS A 86 -17.12 13.58 -23.27
C CYS A 86 -15.62 13.64 -22.98
N GLU A 87 -15.12 12.56 -22.37
CA GLU A 87 -13.69 12.27 -22.25
C GLU A 87 -13.38 10.97 -23.00
N VAL A 88 -12.20 10.88 -23.61
CA VAL A 88 -11.81 9.75 -24.45
C VAL A 88 -10.54 9.10 -23.92
N ILE A 89 -10.59 7.78 -23.69
CA ILE A 89 -9.42 6.96 -23.32
C ILE A 89 -9.18 5.93 -24.43
N GLY A 90 -7.92 5.71 -24.80
CA GLY A 90 -7.51 4.59 -25.66
C GLY A 90 -6.82 3.48 -24.87
N GLY A 91 -6.84 2.26 -25.41
CA GLY A 91 -6.23 1.09 -24.76
C GLY A 91 -7.16 0.40 -23.75
N VAL A 92 -8.47 0.37 -24.02
CA VAL A 92 -9.45 -0.20 -23.10
C VAL A 92 -9.15 -1.67 -22.78
N ASN A 93 -9.30 -2.02 -21.51
CA ASN A 93 -9.21 -3.39 -20.99
C ASN A 93 -10.26 -3.63 -19.89
N LEU A 94 -10.44 -4.89 -19.49
CA LEU A 94 -11.46 -5.25 -18.49
C LEU A 94 -11.28 -4.55 -17.12
N PRO A 95 -10.08 -4.49 -16.52
CA PRO A 95 -9.88 -3.76 -15.26
C PRO A 95 -10.30 -2.29 -15.31
N MET A 96 -9.97 -1.60 -16.41
CA MET A 96 -10.39 -0.22 -16.66
C MET A 96 -11.93 -0.12 -16.69
N LEU A 97 -12.58 -1.04 -17.40
CA LEU A 97 -14.03 -1.05 -17.56
C LEU A 97 -14.77 -1.36 -16.25
N ILE A 98 -14.28 -2.33 -15.47
CA ILE A 98 -14.79 -2.65 -14.13
C ILE A 98 -14.70 -1.41 -13.23
N ARG A 99 -13.57 -0.71 -13.26
CA ARG A 99 -13.37 0.50 -12.45
C ARG A 99 -14.31 1.62 -12.89
N ALA A 100 -14.41 1.88 -14.18
CA ALA A 100 -15.29 2.90 -14.73
C ALA A 100 -16.76 2.64 -14.35
N VAL A 101 -17.26 1.41 -14.53
CA VAL A 101 -18.63 1.03 -14.16
C VAL A 101 -18.86 1.16 -12.65
N GLY A 102 -17.88 0.79 -11.82
CA GLY A 102 -17.98 0.86 -10.36
C GLY A 102 -17.95 2.27 -9.78
N LYS A 103 -17.37 3.26 -10.50
CA LYS A 103 -17.15 4.63 -9.98
C LYS A 103 -17.89 5.74 -10.71
N ARG A 104 -18.55 5.46 -11.84
CA ARG A 104 -19.30 6.44 -12.67
C ARG A 104 -20.47 7.18 -12.00
N ALA A 105 -20.87 6.76 -10.81
CA ALA A 105 -21.89 7.43 -9.99
C ALA A 105 -21.28 8.34 -8.90
N GLU A 106 -20.00 8.16 -8.58
CA GLU A 106 -19.31 8.86 -7.49
C GLU A 106 -18.40 9.99 -7.98
N LEU A 107 -17.70 9.78 -9.10
CA LEU A 107 -16.63 10.67 -9.57
C LEU A 107 -17.09 11.63 -10.68
N GLY A 108 -16.36 12.74 -10.82
CA GLY A 108 -16.48 13.61 -12.00
C GLY A 108 -15.93 12.94 -13.27
N LEU A 109 -16.29 13.44 -14.46
CA LEU A 109 -15.95 12.78 -15.73
C LEU A 109 -14.43 12.61 -15.94
N LEU A 110 -13.66 13.66 -15.73
CA LEU A 110 -12.20 13.62 -15.88
C LEU A 110 -11.55 12.74 -14.79
N GLU A 111 -12.01 12.87 -13.55
CA GLU A 111 -11.50 12.08 -12.43
C GLU A 111 -11.78 10.58 -12.62
N LEU A 112 -12.97 10.23 -13.13
CA LEU A 112 -13.31 8.88 -13.52
C LEU A 112 -12.38 8.37 -14.62
N ALA A 113 -12.05 9.21 -15.60
CA ALA A 113 -11.19 8.84 -16.70
C ALA A 113 -9.75 8.53 -16.21
N GLU A 114 -9.22 9.35 -15.31
CA GLU A 114 -7.90 9.16 -14.69
C GLU A 114 -7.86 7.90 -13.81
N ASP A 115 -8.87 7.72 -12.94
CA ASP A 115 -8.98 6.57 -12.03
C ASP A 115 -9.16 5.24 -12.79
N ALA A 116 -9.98 5.22 -13.84
CA ALA A 116 -10.14 4.06 -14.70
C ALA A 116 -8.84 3.75 -15.47
N SER A 117 -8.13 4.77 -15.97
CA SER A 117 -6.85 4.60 -16.66
C SER A 117 -5.76 4.04 -15.74
N GLU A 118 -5.71 4.49 -14.49
CA GLU A 118 -4.80 3.95 -13.48
C GLU A 118 -5.09 2.48 -13.20
N ALA A 119 -6.36 2.12 -12.99
CA ALA A 119 -6.78 0.74 -12.82
C ALA A 119 -6.40 -0.11 -14.04
N GLY A 120 -6.63 0.38 -15.26
CA GLY A 120 -6.24 -0.28 -16.49
C GLY A 120 -4.75 -0.60 -16.55
N ARG A 121 -3.88 0.36 -16.19
CA ARG A 121 -2.42 0.19 -16.18
C ARG A 121 -1.95 -0.77 -15.08
N LYS A 122 -2.51 -0.67 -13.88
CA LYS A 122 -2.09 -1.47 -12.71
C LYS A 122 -2.21 -2.98 -12.95
N TYR A 123 -3.16 -3.39 -13.76
CA TYR A 123 -3.42 -4.81 -14.05
C TYR A 123 -2.68 -5.34 -15.30
N ILE A 124 -1.90 -4.50 -15.98
CA ILE A 124 -1.00 -4.95 -17.04
C ILE A 124 0.29 -5.44 -16.37
N ALA A 125 0.41 -6.76 -16.23
CA ALA A 125 1.54 -7.37 -15.56
C ALA A 125 2.09 -8.57 -16.33
N VAL A 126 3.41 -8.78 -16.22
CA VAL A 126 4.05 -10.01 -16.70
C VAL A 126 4.01 -11.02 -15.57
N ALA A 127 3.21 -12.08 -15.72
CA ALA A 127 2.97 -13.08 -14.68
C ALA A 127 4.26 -13.63 -14.04
N SER A 128 5.28 -13.93 -14.85
CA SER A 128 6.58 -14.42 -14.34
C SER A 128 7.28 -13.41 -13.42
N LYS A 129 7.11 -12.11 -13.65
CA LYS A 129 7.66 -11.06 -12.76
C LYS A 129 6.85 -10.94 -11.47
N VAL A 130 5.53 -11.07 -11.54
CA VAL A 130 4.66 -11.02 -10.34
C VAL A 130 4.96 -12.20 -9.43
N LEU A 131 4.99 -13.41 -9.99
CA LEU A 131 5.28 -14.63 -9.23
C LEU A 131 6.71 -14.61 -8.66
N ALA A 132 7.70 -14.13 -9.43
CA ALA A 132 9.07 -13.99 -8.94
C ALA A 132 9.19 -12.98 -7.78
N ARG A 133 8.37 -11.92 -7.76
CA ARG A 133 8.31 -10.95 -6.66
C ARG A 133 7.75 -11.57 -5.37
N GLU A 134 6.69 -12.37 -5.48
CA GLU A 134 6.06 -13.07 -4.34
C GLU A 134 6.92 -14.20 -3.77
N SER A 135 7.75 -14.84 -4.60
CA SER A 135 8.62 -15.96 -4.21
C SER A 135 9.95 -15.55 -3.56
N SER A 136 10.22 -14.25 -3.34
CA SER A 136 11.49 -13.80 -2.76
C SER A 136 11.45 -13.84 -1.21
N PRO A 137 12.20 -14.74 -0.54
CA PRO A 137 12.13 -14.92 0.93
C PRO A 137 12.42 -13.63 1.71
N LYS A 138 13.31 -12.81 1.15
CA LYS A 138 13.76 -11.54 1.72
C LYS A 138 12.67 -10.46 1.71
N ARG A 139 11.75 -10.49 0.75
CA ARG A 139 10.64 -9.52 0.65
C ARG A 139 9.54 -9.87 1.64
N ASN A 140 9.20 -11.15 1.78
CA ASN A 140 8.23 -11.62 2.79
C ASN A 140 8.68 -11.28 4.21
N SER A 141 9.97 -11.48 4.54
CA SER A 141 10.51 -11.08 5.84
C SER A 141 10.48 -9.56 6.07
N LEU A 142 10.69 -8.74 5.03
CA LEU A 142 10.67 -7.27 5.13
C LEU A 142 9.25 -6.72 5.22
N THR A 143 8.28 -7.28 4.50
CA THR A 143 6.86 -6.91 4.61
C THR A 143 6.29 -7.26 5.99
N GLN A 144 6.67 -8.41 6.54
CA GLN A 144 6.33 -8.78 7.93
C GLN A 144 6.99 -7.84 8.94
N ALA A 145 8.28 -7.51 8.77
CA ALA A 145 8.98 -6.55 9.61
C ALA A 145 8.33 -5.16 9.59
N ALA A 146 7.77 -4.75 8.45
CA ALA A 146 7.06 -3.47 8.32
C ALA A 146 5.71 -3.44 9.03
N LEU A 147 4.95 -4.55 9.00
CA LEU A 147 3.70 -4.67 9.76
C LEU A 147 3.98 -4.59 11.27
N VAL A 148 5.07 -5.22 11.71
CA VAL A 148 5.56 -5.14 13.10
C VAL A 148 6.00 -3.72 13.45
N ALA A 149 6.76 -3.05 12.57
CA ALA A 149 7.19 -1.66 12.77
C ALA A 149 5.99 -0.73 12.95
N LYS A 150 4.93 -0.92 12.16
CA LYS A 150 3.66 -0.18 12.26
C LYS A 150 2.94 -0.38 13.58
N SER A 151 2.85 -1.63 14.04
CA SER A 151 2.27 -1.94 15.34
C SER A 151 3.08 -1.30 16.48
N LEU A 152 4.40 -1.39 16.41
CA LEU A 152 5.30 -0.83 17.42
C LEU A 152 5.22 0.71 17.45
N ARG A 153 5.13 1.36 16.28
CA ARG A 153 4.94 2.81 16.17
C ARG A 153 3.68 3.23 16.91
N HIS A 154 2.56 2.57 16.64
CA HIS A 154 1.29 2.88 17.31
C HIS A 154 1.36 2.70 18.83
N GLN A 155 2.05 1.66 19.31
CA GLN A 155 2.27 1.45 20.74
C GLN A 155 3.13 2.56 21.36
N ILE A 156 4.20 3.01 20.68
CA ILE A 156 5.06 4.11 21.13
C ILE A 156 4.27 5.43 21.16
N GLU A 157 3.44 5.71 20.15
CA GLU A 157 2.58 6.90 20.12
C GLU A 157 1.63 6.94 21.32
N ASN A 158 0.97 5.81 21.62
CA ASN A 158 0.08 5.68 22.77
C ASN A 158 0.84 5.87 24.10
N GLN A 159 2.04 5.31 24.22
CA GLN A 159 2.88 5.48 25.41
C GLN A 159 3.38 6.92 25.58
N LEU A 160 3.79 7.59 24.50
CA LEU A 160 4.16 8.99 24.52
C LEU A 160 2.98 9.87 24.95
N GLY A 161 1.77 9.56 24.49
CA GLY A 161 0.54 10.21 24.94
C GLY A 161 0.33 10.07 26.45
N ALA A 162 0.47 8.85 26.98
CA ALA A 162 0.35 8.60 28.42
C ALA A 162 1.44 9.30 29.25
N LEU A 163 2.69 9.32 28.76
CA LEU A 163 3.80 10.00 29.43
C LEU A 163 3.64 11.52 29.44
N ARG A 164 3.06 12.14 28.40
CA ARG A 164 2.75 13.58 28.39
C ARG A 164 1.74 13.99 29.48
N ALA A 165 0.85 13.08 29.85
CA ALA A 165 -0.15 13.34 30.90
C ALA A 165 0.43 13.29 32.32
N TYR A 166 1.69 12.85 32.50
CA TYR A 166 2.32 12.69 33.81
C TYR A 166 3.77 13.21 33.81
N THR A 167 4.00 14.32 34.51
CA THR A 167 5.36 14.83 34.77
C THR A 167 5.76 14.52 36.22
N PRO A 168 6.86 13.78 36.45
CA PRO A 168 7.36 13.56 37.81
C PRO A 168 7.83 14.87 38.46
N ASN A 169 7.50 15.04 39.75
CA ASN A 169 7.96 16.20 40.54
C ASN A 169 9.36 16.00 41.16
N ASP A 170 9.86 14.76 41.19
CA ASP A 170 11.19 14.43 41.70
C ASP A 170 12.27 14.66 40.63
N PRO A 171 13.35 15.40 40.91
CA PRO A 171 14.37 15.77 39.91
C PRO A 171 15.05 14.57 39.22
N VAL A 172 15.30 13.48 39.94
CA VAL A 172 15.95 12.28 39.41
C VAL A 172 14.99 11.57 38.45
N ARG A 173 13.73 11.35 38.88
CA ARG A 173 12.68 10.76 38.05
C ARG A 173 12.32 11.63 36.85
N LEU A 174 12.39 12.95 36.97
CA LEU A 174 12.17 13.87 35.87
C LEU A 174 13.27 13.75 34.81
N ALA A 175 14.53 13.58 35.23
CA ALA A 175 15.65 13.34 34.30
C ALA A 175 15.53 11.99 33.59
N GLU A 176 15.15 10.92 34.31
CA GLU A 176 14.83 9.61 33.71
C GLU A 176 13.67 9.69 32.72
N HIS A 177 12.58 10.36 33.10
CA HIS A 177 11.41 10.54 32.26
C HIS A 177 11.76 11.28 30.96
N LYS A 178 12.56 12.35 31.03
CA LYS A 178 13.04 13.07 29.85
C LYS A 178 13.91 12.20 28.95
N ARG A 179 14.83 11.40 29.52
CA ARG A 179 15.68 10.46 28.76
C ARG A 179 14.84 9.42 28.02
N LEU A 180 13.81 8.89 28.68
CA LEU A 180 12.91 7.91 28.08
C LEU A 180 12.06 8.52 26.96
N VAL A 181 11.45 9.69 27.20
CA VAL A 181 10.65 10.39 26.18
C VAL A 181 11.50 10.73 24.96
N ALA A 182 12.74 11.17 25.15
CA ALA A 182 13.67 11.43 24.05
C ALA A 182 13.97 10.16 23.24
N PHE A 183 14.19 9.02 23.91
CA PHE A 183 14.41 7.74 23.26
C PHE A 183 13.20 7.27 22.44
N LEU A 184 11.99 7.35 23.01
CA LEU A 184 10.76 6.95 22.33
C LEU A 184 10.49 7.79 21.07
N HIS A 185 10.73 9.11 21.11
CA HIS A 185 10.62 9.95 19.91
C HIS A 185 11.68 9.57 18.85
N LYS A 186 12.89 9.20 19.27
CA LYS A 186 13.95 8.75 18.36
C LYS A 186 13.57 7.44 17.66
N LEU A 187 13.04 6.47 18.42
CA LEU A 187 12.52 5.21 17.87
C LEU A 187 11.36 5.46 16.90
N LEU A 188 10.43 6.35 17.25
CA LEU A 188 9.29 6.71 16.41
C LEU A 188 9.73 7.24 15.04
N ALA A 189 10.74 8.11 15.01
CA ALA A 189 11.28 8.65 13.76
C ALA A 189 11.90 7.56 12.87
N GLN A 190 12.68 6.64 13.45
CA GLN A 190 13.28 5.53 12.72
C GLN A 190 12.24 4.55 12.17
N LEU A 191 11.22 4.20 12.97
CA LEU A 191 10.13 3.34 12.53
C LEU A 191 9.32 3.98 11.39
N THR A 192 9.10 5.30 11.45
CA THR A 192 8.44 6.05 10.37
C THR A 192 9.23 6.00 9.07
N LEU A 193 10.56 6.12 9.13
CA LEU A 193 11.44 6.01 7.97
C LEU A 193 11.39 4.60 7.35
N ILE A 194 11.42 3.56 8.19
CA ILE A 194 11.30 2.15 7.75
C ILE A 194 9.95 1.92 7.05
N GLU A 195 8.84 2.41 7.62
CA GLU A 195 7.52 2.34 7.00
C GLU A 195 7.49 3.00 5.61
N ALA A 196 8.07 4.20 5.48
CA ALA A 196 8.11 4.91 4.20
C ALA A 196 8.89 4.14 3.13
N HIS A 197 10.04 3.54 3.50
CA HIS A 197 10.84 2.73 2.59
C HIS A 197 10.13 1.44 2.17
N VAL A 198 9.41 0.77 3.09
CA VAL A 198 8.67 -0.44 2.75
C VAL A 198 7.43 -0.11 1.91
N ALA A 199 6.72 0.98 2.19
CA ALA A 199 5.61 1.43 1.34
C ALA A 199 6.09 1.73 -0.09
N ALA A 200 7.22 2.43 -0.23
CA ALA A 200 7.84 2.68 -1.54
C ALA A 200 8.27 1.37 -2.24
N ALA A 201 8.76 0.38 -1.51
CA ALA A 201 9.09 -0.94 -2.06
C ALA A 201 7.85 -1.73 -2.54
N LEU A 202 6.70 -1.54 -1.89
CA LEU A 202 5.46 -2.20 -2.28
C LEU A 202 4.83 -1.56 -3.53
N MET A 203 5.04 -0.25 -3.71
CA MET A 203 4.52 0.52 -4.86
C MET A 203 5.48 0.53 -6.05
N GLY A 204 6.76 0.23 -5.82
CA GLY A 204 7.83 0.32 -6.81
C GLY A 204 8.24 -1.02 -7.43
N ASP A 205 8.84 -0.93 -8.60
CA ASP A 205 9.36 -2.08 -9.36
C ASP A 205 10.81 -2.45 -9.02
N THR A 206 11.46 -1.72 -8.10
CA THR A 206 12.87 -1.88 -7.74
C THR A 206 13.04 -2.32 -6.28
N ASP A 207 14.14 -3.01 -5.99
CA ASP A 207 14.51 -3.44 -4.64
C ASP A 207 15.24 -2.35 -3.83
N GLU A 208 15.53 -1.20 -4.45
CA GLU A 208 16.27 -0.11 -3.81
C GLU A 208 15.61 0.39 -2.51
N PRO A 209 14.28 0.58 -2.42
CA PRO A 209 13.66 0.98 -1.17
C PRO A 209 13.76 -0.12 -0.08
N LEU A 210 13.80 -1.41 -0.45
CA LEU A 210 14.01 -2.50 0.51
C LEU A 210 15.43 -2.48 1.09
N ILE A 211 16.43 -2.17 0.27
CA ILE A 211 17.82 -2.01 0.72
C ILE A 211 17.92 -0.86 1.74
N ARG A 212 17.22 0.25 1.49
CA ARG A 212 17.16 1.38 2.44
C ARG A 212 16.43 1.02 3.73
N ALA A 213 15.35 0.23 3.65
CA ALA A 213 14.64 -0.28 4.83
C ALA A 213 15.54 -1.20 5.69
N ASP A 214 16.30 -2.10 5.07
CA ASP A 214 17.24 -2.99 5.77
C ASP A 214 18.37 -2.20 6.46
N ALA A 215 18.88 -1.15 5.82
CA ALA A 215 19.86 -0.25 6.44
C ALA A 215 19.28 0.47 7.66
N ALA A 216 18.07 1.05 7.54
CA ALA A 216 17.40 1.73 8.65
C ALA A 216 17.09 0.77 9.82
N LEU A 217 16.74 -0.49 9.55
CA LEU A 217 16.56 -1.53 10.59
C LEU A 217 17.86 -1.85 11.34
N LYS A 218 19.00 -1.89 10.64
CA LYS A 218 20.32 -2.08 11.25
C LYS A 218 20.71 -0.90 12.13
N ASP A 219 20.45 0.32 11.67
CA ASP A 219 20.70 1.54 12.44
C ASP A 219 19.83 1.58 13.70
N LEU A 220 18.54 1.29 13.57
CA LEU A 220 17.63 1.17 14.71
C LEU A 220 18.14 0.17 15.75
N ARG A 221 18.61 -1.00 15.31
CA ARG A 221 19.18 -2.02 16.21
C ARG A 221 20.41 -1.49 16.95
N ALA A 222 21.31 -0.79 16.25
CA ALA A 222 22.51 -0.21 16.86
C ALA A 222 22.15 0.87 17.89
N GLU A 223 21.20 1.74 17.58
CA GLU A 223 20.73 2.80 18.48
C GLU A 223 20.08 2.25 19.75
N VAL A 224 19.20 1.25 19.62
CA VAL A 224 18.58 0.56 20.76
C VAL A 224 19.66 -0.08 21.63
N SER A 225 20.65 -0.73 21.01
CA SER A 225 21.73 -1.41 21.73
C SER A 225 22.63 -0.44 22.50
N LEU A 226 22.96 0.71 21.90
CA LEU A 226 23.74 1.77 22.55
C LEU A 226 22.97 2.40 23.71
N TRP A 227 21.71 2.80 23.46
CA TRP A 227 20.88 3.38 24.51
C TRP A 227 20.71 2.43 25.68
N TRP A 228 20.53 1.14 25.40
CA TRP A 228 20.43 0.10 26.41
C TRP A 228 21.67 0.02 27.31
N LYS A 229 22.86 0.02 26.70
CA LYS A 229 24.13 -0.04 27.43
C LYS A 229 24.25 1.08 28.46
N ASP A 230 23.75 2.27 28.12
CA ASP A 230 23.88 3.47 28.93
C ASP A 230 22.77 3.64 29.97
N ASN A 231 21.62 2.97 29.80
CA ASN A 231 20.41 3.23 30.62
C ASN A 231 19.87 1.99 31.37
N SER A 232 20.41 0.80 31.13
CA SER A 232 19.93 -0.46 31.72
C SER A 232 20.00 -0.54 33.25
N LYS A 233 20.92 0.18 33.89
CA LYS A 233 21.11 0.15 35.37
C LYS A 233 20.03 0.93 36.14
N ASP A 234 19.44 1.95 35.53
CA ASP A 234 18.41 2.82 36.15
C ASP A 234 17.00 2.20 36.04
N MET A 235 16.90 0.98 35.51
CA MET A 235 15.68 0.46 34.87
C MET A 235 15.10 -0.81 35.53
N VAL A 236 15.16 -0.91 36.86
CA VAL A 236 14.69 -2.09 37.63
C VAL A 236 13.15 -2.25 37.69
N ASN A 237 12.36 -1.24 37.29
CA ASN A 237 10.88 -1.24 37.43
C ASN A 237 10.09 -1.50 36.11
N TRP A 238 10.60 -2.38 35.26
CA TRP A 238 10.07 -2.59 33.90
C TRP A 238 8.68 -3.20 33.79
N CYS A 239 8.34 -4.19 34.62
CA CYS A 239 7.06 -4.89 34.52
C CYS A 239 5.85 -3.99 34.83
N VAL A 240 6.07 -2.88 35.54
CA VAL A 240 5.03 -1.90 35.89
C VAL A 240 4.98 -0.74 34.87
N ARG A 241 6.09 -0.45 34.18
CA ARG A 241 6.22 0.73 33.29
C ARG A 241 6.19 0.41 31.79
N PHE A 242 6.42 -0.84 31.37
CA PHE A 242 6.47 -1.26 29.97
C PHE A 242 5.74 -2.59 29.69
N PRO A 243 4.40 -2.60 29.64
CA PRO A 243 3.62 -3.77 29.20
C PRO A 243 3.94 -4.21 27.76
N VAL A 244 4.40 -3.27 26.93
CA VAL A 244 4.67 -3.45 25.50
C VAL A 244 5.86 -4.36 25.23
N ILE A 245 6.87 -4.38 26.10
CA ILE A 245 8.11 -5.15 25.88
C ILE A 245 7.88 -6.65 26.13
N GLY A 246 7.04 -7.00 27.10
CA GLY A 246 6.63 -8.40 27.32
C GLY A 246 5.86 -8.97 26.13
N GLY A 247 5.05 -8.15 25.46
CA GLY A 247 4.33 -8.53 24.23
C GLY A 247 5.26 -8.78 23.04
N THR A 248 6.30 -7.96 22.88
CA THR A 248 7.31 -8.12 21.81
C THR A 248 8.13 -9.40 21.97
N ILE A 249 8.38 -9.85 23.21
CA ILE A 249 9.13 -11.09 23.51
C ILE A 249 8.29 -12.34 23.22
N GLY A 250 7.00 -12.35 23.57
CA GLY A 250 6.08 -13.43 23.21
C GLY A 250 5.88 -13.57 21.69
N MET A 251 5.93 -12.44 20.97
CA MET A 251 5.81 -12.38 19.51
C MET A 251 7.02 -13.01 18.81
N LEU A 252 8.26 -12.74 19.23
CA LEU A 252 9.47 -13.30 18.61
C LEU A 252 9.58 -14.83 18.73
N ASN A 253 8.98 -15.42 19.77
CA ASN A 253 8.93 -16.86 19.98
C ASN A 253 7.90 -17.56 19.05
N ALA A 254 6.80 -16.89 18.70
CA ALA A 254 5.76 -17.43 17.81
C ALA A 254 6.19 -17.51 16.33
N PHE A 255 7.34 -16.93 15.96
CA PHE A 255 7.85 -16.85 14.58
C PHE A 255 9.13 -17.67 14.32
N GLY A 256 9.42 -18.67 15.15
CA GLY A 256 10.42 -19.71 14.83
C GLY A 256 11.89 -19.30 15.00
N ALA A 257 12.19 -18.26 15.78
CA ALA A 257 13.55 -18.00 16.24
C ALA A 257 13.95 -19.07 17.28
N ASP A 258 15.17 -19.60 17.18
CA ASP A 258 15.71 -20.58 18.11
C ASP A 258 15.52 -20.09 19.57
N PRO A 259 14.90 -20.89 20.47
CA PRO A 259 14.64 -20.50 21.86
C PRO A 259 15.88 -20.03 22.61
N LEU A 260 17.07 -20.56 22.28
CA LEU A 260 18.34 -20.16 22.87
C LEU A 260 18.88 -18.84 22.30
N LEU A 261 18.48 -18.42 21.10
CA LEU A 261 18.81 -17.10 20.53
C LEU A 261 17.81 -16.03 20.94
N ALA A 262 16.54 -16.37 21.15
CA ALA A 262 15.55 -15.43 21.71
C ALA A 262 15.84 -15.17 23.20
N THR A 263 16.13 -16.24 23.96
CA THR A 263 16.62 -16.15 25.34
C THR A 263 18.05 -15.58 25.37
N GLY A 264 18.87 -15.91 24.38
CA GLY A 264 20.25 -15.41 24.23
C GLY A 264 20.33 -13.94 23.84
N ALA A 265 19.37 -13.40 23.08
CA ALA A 265 19.24 -11.98 22.80
C ALA A 265 18.67 -11.24 24.02
N ALA A 266 17.79 -11.88 24.80
CA ALA A 266 17.37 -11.36 26.10
C ALA A 266 18.54 -11.34 27.12
N ILE A 267 19.35 -12.40 27.18
CA ILE A 267 20.53 -12.52 28.06
C ILE A 267 21.69 -11.64 27.56
N ALA A 268 21.90 -11.51 26.25
CA ALA A 268 22.92 -10.63 25.66
C ALA A 268 22.51 -9.16 25.73
N ALA A 269 21.21 -8.84 25.67
CA ALA A 269 20.71 -7.53 26.07
C ALA A 269 20.91 -7.34 27.59
N LEU A 270 20.65 -8.33 28.43
CA LEU A 270 20.71 -8.23 29.90
C LEU A 270 22.10 -8.48 30.53
N GLY A 271 23.21 -8.42 29.80
CA GLY A 271 24.56 -8.50 30.38
C GLY A 271 25.06 -9.93 30.68
N GLY A 272 24.87 -10.84 29.72
CA GLY A 272 25.16 -12.27 29.82
C GLY A 272 26.45 -12.73 30.53
N PRO A 273 27.64 -12.12 30.32
CA PRO A 273 28.87 -12.64 30.91
C PRO A 273 29.00 -12.46 32.43
N GLU A 274 28.41 -11.41 33.01
CA GLU A 274 28.48 -11.13 34.45
C GLU A 274 27.37 -11.82 35.24
N LEU A 275 26.17 -11.98 34.65
CA LEU A 275 25.08 -12.73 35.26
C LEU A 275 25.43 -14.23 35.39
N TYR A 276 26.17 -14.79 34.42
CA TYR A 276 26.62 -16.17 34.44
C TYR A 276 27.65 -16.44 35.57
N LYS A 277 28.53 -15.49 35.87
CA LYS A 277 29.46 -15.59 37.01
C LYS A 277 28.72 -15.56 38.36
N VAL A 278 27.77 -14.64 38.52
CA VAL A 278 26.99 -14.49 39.76
C VAL A 278 26.09 -15.68 40.05
N LEU A 279 25.54 -16.33 39.02
CA LEU A 279 24.72 -17.53 39.17
C LEU A 279 25.56 -18.78 39.47
N LYS A 280 26.77 -18.87 38.91
CA LYS A 280 27.72 -19.96 39.20
C LYS A 280 28.24 -19.91 40.64
N ASP A 281 28.56 -18.72 41.16
CA ASP A 281 29.01 -18.53 42.55
C ASP A 281 27.91 -18.80 43.60
N LYS A 282 26.64 -18.85 43.18
CA LYS A 282 25.50 -19.17 44.05
C LYS A 282 25.07 -20.64 43.98
N SER A 283 25.54 -21.42 43.00
CA SER A 283 25.24 -22.86 42.93
C SER A 283 26.24 -23.73 43.71
N ASP A 284 27.40 -23.17 44.06
CA ASP A 284 28.47 -23.86 44.81
C ASP A 284 28.47 -23.52 46.33
N LYS A 285 27.34 -23.03 46.88
CA LYS A 285 27.09 -22.86 48.33
C LYS A 285 25.73 -23.43 48.70
#